data_AF-A0A920VRP3-F1
#
_entry.id   AF-A0A920VRP3-F1
#
_cell.length_a   1.000
_cell.length_b   1.000
_cell.length_c   1.000
_cell.angle_alpha   90.00
_cell.angle_beta   90.00
_cell.angle_gamma   90.00
#
_symmetry.space_group_name_H-M   'P 1'
#
loop_
_entity.id
_entity.type
_entity.pdbx_description
1 polymer ?
#
loop_
_entity_poly.entity_id
_entity_poly.type
_entity_poly.pdbx_seq_one_letter_code
_entity_poly.pdbx_strand_id
1 'polypeptide(L)'
;MRPIVETLTSFMWVGMDQLISQAAKMRYMFGGQATLPVVYRASMFYGGDPPPPFRSLLPMFMNMPGIKIIVPSNPADMKGLLKSAVRDNDPCIVFEDGTWPGCAVKFLKMKIFLGMS
;
A
#
# COMPACT_ATOMS: atom_id res chain seq x y z
N MET A 1 -18.10 3.23 1.81
CA MET A 1 -16.90 3.49 2.65
C MET A 1 -15.67 3.54 1.75
N ARG A 2 -14.61 4.26 2.14
CA ARG A 2 -13.34 4.37 1.38
C ARG A 2 -12.16 4.02 2.30
N PRO A 3 -11.90 2.74 2.57
CA PRO A 3 -10.89 2.34 3.54
C PRO A 3 -9.47 2.57 3.00
N ILE A 4 -8.58 2.93 3.91
CA ILE A 4 -7.14 3.03 3.68
C ILE A 4 -6.50 1.92 4.50
N VAL A 5 -5.91 0.95 3.82
CA VAL A 5 -5.28 -0.22 4.44
C VAL A 5 -3.77 -0.02 4.43
N GLU A 6 -3.13 -0.06 5.59
CA GLU A 6 -1.68 0.08 5.71
C GLU A 6 -1.06 -1.29 5.95
N THR A 7 0.03 -1.58 5.22
CA THR A 7 0.78 -2.81 5.37
C THR A 7 2.25 -2.60 5.01
N LEU A 8 3.11 -3.53 5.44
CA LEU A 8 4.46 -3.61 4.91
C LEU A 8 4.43 -4.35 3.59
N THR A 9 5.29 -3.96 2.66
CA THR A 9 5.34 -4.56 1.33
C THR A 9 5.43 -6.09 1.43
N SER A 10 6.31 -6.66 2.26
CA SER A 10 6.44 -8.12 2.44
C SER A 10 5.19 -8.85 2.90
N PHE A 11 4.32 -8.21 3.69
CA PHE A 11 3.12 -8.83 4.22
C PHE A 11 1.95 -8.78 3.24
N MET A 12 2.08 -8.06 2.13
CA MET A 12 1.08 -8.08 1.06
C MET A 12 0.92 -9.46 0.42
N TRP A 13 1.95 -10.31 0.47
CA TRP A 13 1.86 -11.70 0.01
C TRP A 13 0.74 -12.49 0.70
N VAL A 14 0.55 -12.27 2.00
CA VAL A 14 -0.49 -12.97 2.78
C VAL A 14 -1.89 -12.58 2.29
N GLY A 15 -2.05 -11.35 1.80
CA GLY A 15 -3.31 -10.81 1.28
C GLY A 15 -3.41 -10.81 -0.25
N MET A 16 -2.55 -11.52 -0.97
CA MET A 16 -2.51 -11.42 -2.44
C MET A 16 -3.79 -11.89 -3.13
N ASP A 17 -4.47 -12.90 -2.60
CA ASP A 17 -5.75 -13.33 -3.17
C ASP A 17 -6.81 -12.22 -3.09
N GLN A 18 -6.88 -11.50 -1.98
CA GLN A 18 -7.80 -10.37 -1.83
C GLN A 18 -7.43 -9.21 -2.76
N LEU A 19 -6.14 -8.94 -2.95
CA LEU A 19 -5.70 -7.87 -3.85
C LEU A 19 -5.97 -8.20 -5.32
N ILE A 20 -5.67 -9.43 -5.74
CA ILE A 20 -5.59 -9.78 -7.16
C ILE A 20 -6.88 -10.42 -7.63
N SER A 21 -7.34 -11.46 -6.95
CA SER A 21 -8.51 -12.21 -7.36
C SER A 21 -9.79 -11.42 -7.12
N GLN A 22 -9.85 -10.70 -5.99
CA GLN A 22 -11.01 -9.90 -5.62
C GLN A 22 -10.86 -8.46 -6.11
N ALA A 23 -9.93 -7.68 -5.55
CA ALA A 23 -9.92 -6.24 -5.77
C ALA A 23 -9.65 -5.84 -7.24
N ALA A 24 -8.60 -6.37 -7.87
CA ALA A 24 -8.22 -6.04 -9.24
C ALA A 24 -9.32 -6.33 -10.28
N LYS A 25 -10.00 -7.48 -10.11
CA LYS A 25 -10.94 -8.00 -11.11
C LYS A 25 -12.38 -7.56 -10.86
N MET A 26 -12.71 -7.05 -9.68
CA MET A 26 -14.09 -6.71 -9.30
C MET A 26 -14.76 -5.82 -10.35
N ARG A 27 -14.10 -4.72 -10.75
CA ARG A 27 -14.69 -3.78 -11.73
C ARG A 27 -14.93 -4.42 -13.10
N TYR A 28 -14.03 -5.31 -13.52
CA TYR A 28 -14.16 -6.04 -14.78
C TYR A 28 -15.29 -7.08 -14.72
N MET A 29 -15.35 -7.88 -13.66
CA MET A 29 -16.34 -8.96 -13.50
C MET A 29 -17.78 -8.47 -13.44
N PHE A 30 -18.02 -7.29 -12.86
CA PHE A 30 -19.35 -6.71 -12.78
C PHE A 30 -19.67 -5.75 -13.94
N GLY A 31 -18.91 -5.80 -15.04
CA GLY A 31 -19.16 -4.96 -16.22
C GLY A 31 -19.12 -3.46 -15.91
N GLY A 32 -18.32 -3.05 -14.94
CA GLY A 32 -18.22 -1.65 -14.50
C GLY A 32 -19.29 -1.18 -13.51
N GLN A 33 -20.24 -2.03 -13.11
CA GLN A 33 -21.31 -1.67 -12.15
C GLN A 33 -20.83 -1.66 -10.70
N ALA A 34 -19.80 -2.45 -10.36
CA ALA A 34 -19.23 -2.50 -9.03
C ALA A 34 -17.96 -1.64 -8.93
N THR A 35 -17.94 -0.74 -7.94
CA THR A 35 -16.78 0.10 -7.63
C THR A 35 -16.15 -0.32 -6.31
N LEU A 36 -14.81 -0.40 -6.26
CA LEU A 36 -14.06 -0.74 -5.06
C LEU A 36 -13.11 0.41 -4.67
N PRO A 37 -13.59 1.46 -3.98
CA PRO A 37 -12.76 2.59 -3.59
C PRO A 37 -11.88 2.22 -2.39
N VAL A 38 -10.76 1.55 -2.62
CA VAL A 38 -9.82 1.10 -1.58
C VAL A 38 -8.41 1.54 -1.92
N VAL A 39 -7.72 2.13 -0.93
CA VAL A 39 -6.31 2.53 -1.05
C VAL A 39 -5.45 1.64 -0.15
N TYR A 40 -4.51 0.91 -0.75
CA TYR A 40 -3.51 0.11 -0.04
C TYR A 40 -2.22 0.90 0.03
N ARG A 41 -1.77 1.23 1.23
CA ARG A 41 -0.48 1.88 1.48
C ARG A 41 0.53 0.81 1.87
N ALA A 42 1.55 0.67 1.05
CA ALA A 42 2.59 -0.34 1.19
C ALA A 42 3.93 0.33 1.49
N SER A 43 4.40 0.24 2.73
CA SER A 43 5.69 0.81 3.11
C SER A 43 6.84 -0.11 2.71
N MET A 44 7.70 0.41 1.86
CA MET A 44 8.96 -0.17 1.39
C MET A 44 10.10 0.38 2.25
N PHE A 45 11.07 -0.46 2.59
CA PHE A 45 12.25 -0.03 3.32
C PHE A 45 13.48 -0.43 2.52
N TYR A 46 14.37 0.54 2.28
CA TYR A 46 15.63 0.34 1.59
C TYR A 46 16.79 0.58 2.54
N GLY A 47 17.68 -0.39 2.68
CA GLY A 47 18.80 -0.32 3.62
C GLY A 47 18.40 -0.52 5.10
N GLY A 48 19.40 -0.68 5.97
CA GLY A 48 19.25 -1.03 7.38
C GLY A 48 20.08 -2.26 7.76
N ASP A 49 20.47 -2.36 9.04
CA ASP A 49 21.17 -3.51 9.61
C ASP A 49 20.39 -4.00 10.85
N PRO A 50 19.84 -5.23 10.87
CA PRO A 50 19.88 -6.22 9.79
C PRO A 50 19.12 -5.75 8.53
N PRO A 51 19.52 -6.23 7.33
CA PRO A 51 18.83 -5.90 6.10
C PRO A 51 17.34 -6.27 6.24
N PRO A 52 16.41 -5.32 6.08
CA PRO A 52 14.99 -5.64 6.18
C PRO A 52 14.67 -6.74 5.15
N PRO A 53 13.94 -7.81 5.51
CA PRO A 53 13.51 -8.84 4.56
C PRO A 53 12.50 -8.31 3.51
N PHE A 54 12.24 -7.00 3.54
CA PHE A 54 11.19 -6.28 2.84
C PHE A 54 11.67 -5.79 1.47
N ARG A 55 11.89 -6.71 0.53
CA ARG A 55 12.17 -6.35 -0.88
C ARG A 55 10.94 -5.72 -1.56
N SER A 56 11.21 -4.90 -2.56
CA SER A 56 10.19 -4.25 -3.38
C SER A 56 9.33 -5.28 -4.12
N LEU A 57 8.04 -5.33 -3.81
CA LEU A 57 7.06 -6.17 -4.53
C LEU A 57 6.43 -5.49 -5.73
N LEU A 58 6.79 -4.24 -5.97
CA LEU A 58 6.33 -3.44 -7.09
C LEU A 58 6.34 -4.21 -8.43
N PRO A 59 7.41 -4.95 -8.83
CA PRO A 59 7.43 -5.63 -10.13
C PRO A 59 6.32 -6.66 -10.31
N MET A 60 5.87 -7.30 -9.22
CA MET A 60 4.78 -8.27 -9.33
C MET A 60 3.45 -7.59 -9.61
N PHE A 61 3.15 -6.50 -8.89
CA PHE A 61 1.90 -5.78 -9.06
C PHE A 61 1.84 -5.06 -10.41
N MET A 62 2.97 -4.65 -10.98
CA MET A 62 3.01 -4.09 -12.36
C MET A 62 2.45 -5.05 -13.41
N ASN A 63 2.60 -6.36 -13.21
CA ASN A 63 2.10 -7.38 -14.15
C ASN A 63 0.61 -7.70 -13.96
N MET A 64 -0.07 -7.07 -12.98
CA MET A 64 -1.44 -7.37 -12.63
C MET A 64 -2.40 -6.29 -13.18
N PRO A 65 -3.25 -6.61 -14.16
CA PRO A 65 -4.21 -5.65 -14.69
C PRO A 65 -5.35 -5.38 -13.70
N GLY A 66 -5.89 -4.16 -13.70
CA GLY A 66 -7.06 -3.78 -12.89
C GLY A 66 -6.74 -3.13 -11.54
N ILE A 67 -5.46 -2.98 -11.19
CA ILE A 67 -5.02 -2.21 -10.03
C ILE A 67 -4.24 -0.98 -10.51
N LYS A 68 -4.52 0.19 -9.90
CA LYS A 68 -3.72 1.40 -10.13
C LYS A 68 -2.54 1.42 -9.17
N ILE A 69 -1.34 1.67 -9.69
CA ILE A 69 -0.11 1.68 -8.90
C ILE A 69 0.47 3.09 -8.88
N ILE A 70 0.85 3.55 -7.70
CA ILE A 70 1.47 4.85 -7.47
C ILE A 70 2.79 4.64 -6.75
N VAL A 71 3.83 5.28 -7.27
CA VAL A 71 5.17 5.34 -6.66
C VAL A 71 5.57 6.82 -6.57
N PRO A 72 5.39 7.49 -5.42
CA PRO A 72 5.84 8.86 -5.21
C PRO A 72 7.37 8.92 -5.11
N SER A 73 7.97 10.00 -5.61
CA SER A 73 9.41 10.30 -5.48
C SER A 73 9.73 11.37 -4.44
N ASN A 74 8.73 12.17 -4.03
CA ASN A 74 8.91 13.27 -3.09
C ASN A 74 7.75 13.34 -2.07
N PRO A 75 7.95 13.91 -0.87
CA PRO A 75 6.88 14.07 0.14
C PRO A 75 5.69 14.92 -0.34
N ALA A 76 5.95 15.91 -1.20
CA ALA A 76 4.91 16.74 -1.79
C ALA A 76 4.01 15.92 -2.74
N ASP A 77 4.63 15.09 -3.59
CA ASP A 77 3.94 14.20 -4.51
C ASP A 77 3.15 13.15 -3.74
N MET A 78 3.73 12.58 -2.67
CA MET A 78 3.03 11.64 -1.81
C MET A 78 1.71 12.23 -1.27
N LYS A 79 1.73 13.46 -0.77
CA LYS A 79 0.52 14.14 -0.28
C LYS A 79 -0.50 14.39 -1.40
N GLY A 80 -0.06 14.79 -2.59
CA GLY A 80 -0.92 15.04 -3.73
C GLY A 80 -1.55 13.75 -4.27
N LEU A 81 -0.71 12.75 -4.52
CA LEU A 81 -1.09 11.46 -5.08
C LEU A 81 -1.99 10.67 -4.12
N LEU A 82 -1.72 10.70 -2.80
CA LEU A 82 -2.59 10.05 -1.82
C LEU A 82 -3.98 10.69 -1.79
N LYS A 83 -4.08 12.02 -1.90
CA LYS A 83 -5.39 12.71 -1.99
C LYS A 83 -6.14 12.31 -3.24
N SER A 84 -5.44 12.17 -4.37
CA SER A 84 -6.04 11.72 -5.62
C SER A 84 -6.49 10.26 -5.52
N ALA A 85 -5.68 9.37 -4.95
CA ALA A 85 -5.99 7.95 -4.76
C ALA A 85 -7.23 7.75 -3.88
N VAL A 86 -7.36 8.49 -2.77
CA VAL A 86 -8.54 8.41 -1.89
C VAL A 86 -9.81 8.86 -2.60
N ARG A 87 -9.72 9.77 -3.58
CA ARG A 87 -10.87 10.25 -4.37
C ARG A 87 -11.22 9.32 -5.54
N ASP A 88 -10.34 8.37 -5.87
CA ASP A 88 -10.54 7.43 -6.96
C ASP A 88 -11.44 6.26 -6.54
N ASN A 89 -12.29 5.80 -7.45
CA ASN A 89 -13.26 4.73 -7.20
C ASN A 89 -12.72 3.33 -7.52
N ASP A 90 -11.46 3.27 -7.98
CA ASP A 90 -10.73 2.05 -8.28
C ASP A 90 -9.78 1.66 -7.15
N PRO A 91 -9.44 0.36 -7.03
CA PRO A 91 -8.42 -0.09 -6.10
C PRO A 91 -7.06 0.48 -6.51
N CYS A 92 -6.38 1.12 -5.54
CA CYS A 92 -5.08 1.73 -5.74
C CYS A 92 -4.07 1.24 -4.71
N ILE A 93 -2.84 0.94 -5.16
CA ILE A 93 -1.70 0.64 -4.29
C ILE A 93 -0.72 1.81 -4.36
N VAL A 94 -0.39 2.37 -3.20
CA VAL A 94 0.63 3.40 -3.02
C VAL A 94 1.84 2.76 -2.36
N PHE A 95 2.95 2.74 -3.08
CA PHE A 95 4.22 2.24 -2.58
C PHE A 95 5.03 3.38 -1.96
N GLU A 96 5.12 3.41 -0.64
CA GLU A 96 5.78 4.47 0.10
C GLU A 96 7.20 4.09 0.48
N ASP A 97 8.12 5.03 0.40
CA ASP A 97 9.45 4.85 0.98
C ASP A 97 9.43 5.21 2.47
N GLY A 98 9.48 4.18 3.31
CA GLY A 98 9.51 4.29 4.76
C GLY A 98 10.82 4.87 5.32
N THR A 99 11.85 5.04 4.49
CA THR A 99 13.12 5.69 4.90
C THR A 99 12.99 7.21 4.99
N TRP A 100 11.96 7.81 4.40
CA TRP A 100 11.82 9.27 4.41
C TRP A 100 11.44 9.79 5.80
N PRO A 101 12.11 10.85 6.28
CA PRO A 101 11.77 11.48 7.55
C PRO A 101 10.34 12.04 7.47
N GLY A 102 9.40 11.39 8.18
CA GLY A 102 7.97 11.71 8.18
C GLY A 102 7.05 10.64 7.56
N CYS A 103 7.61 9.70 6.79
CA CYS A 103 6.87 8.55 6.22
C CYS A 103 7.06 7.26 7.04
N ALA A 104 8.00 7.26 7.99
CA ALA A 104 8.17 6.18 8.94
C ALA A 104 6.83 5.89 9.62
N VAL A 105 6.24 4.76 9.23
CA VAL A 105 5.12 4.14 9.93
C VAL A 105 5.46 4.21 11.42
N LYS A 106 4.53 4.73 12.21
CA LYS A 106 4.56 4.78 13.69
C LYS A 106 4.68 3.39 14.35
N PHE A 107 5.31 2.41 13.71
CA PHE A 107 5.62 1.10 14.27
C PHE A 107 6.50 1.23 15.52
N LEU A 108 7.34 2.28 15.60
CA LEU A 108 8.13 2.56 16.81
C LEU A 108 7.28 3.07 17.99
N LYS A 109 6.06 3.60 17.76
CA LYS A 109 5.20 4.09 18.84
C LYS A 109 4.28 3.00 19.42
N MET A 110 4.35 1.77 18.92
CA MET A 110 3.64 0.60 19.47
C MET A 110 4.56 -0.37 20.22
N LYS A 111 5.84 -0.01 20.43
CA LYS A 111 6.79 -0.78 21.27
C LYS A 111 7.01 -0.18 22.67
N ILE A 112 6.35 0.94 22.99
CA ILE A 112 6.37 1.59 24.31
C ILE A 112 5.05 1.35 25.07
N PHE A 113 4.07 0.66 24.48
CA PHE A 113 2.76 0.38 25.10
C PHE A 113 2.54 -1.09 25.47
N LEU A 114 3.61 -1.89 25.57
CA LEU A 114 3.60 -3.16 26.30
C LEU A 114 4.35 -2.92 27.61
N GLY A 115 3.58 -2.56 28.63
CA GLY A 115 4.04 -2.31 29.98
C GLY A 115 4.80 -3.52 30.52
N MET A 116 6.01 -3.24 30.96
CA MET A 116 6.65 -3.98 32.04
C MET A 116 5.77 -3.80 33.29
N SER A 117 5.22 -4.91 33.79
CA SER A 117 5.32 -5.23 35.23
C SER A 117 6.40 -6.29 35.37
#